data_AF-A0A950YFA9-F1
#
_entry.id   AF-A0A950YFA9-F1
#
_cell.length_a   1.000
_cell.length_b   1.000
_cell.length_c   1.000
_cell.angle_alpha   90.00
_cell.angle_beta   90.00
_cell.angle_gamma   90.00
#
_symmetry.space_group_name_H-M   'P 1'
#
loop_
_entity.id
_entity.type
_entity.pdbx_description
1 polymer ?
#
loop_
_entity_poly.entity_id
_entity_poly.type
_entity_poly.pdbx_seq_one_letter_code
_entity_poly.pdbx_strand_id
1 'polypeptide(L)'
;MRLDRTFIGSYEFEVGEWPGGRCDRMFWYPGAATTGGRDGLVLSISPAEGRAWLGVFAPQGSSARGASGAVALPDQRTLAVLSNGTVYRVAADDPVQWEEPSVGGVTDPVIAEDLDLVLFVEYTTVLAYGCGGLAWHTEPLVWDDLQALRLEGDVLHLEGFDAPLNEIVPFSLDLRTGRSPDAPYPGRRVRRVN
;
A
#
# COMPACT_ATOMS: atom_id res chain seq x y z
N MET A 1 -10.69 -6.81 -7.33
CA MET A 1 -9.55 -6.02 -7.80
C MET A 1 -9.97 -4.56 -7.85
N ARG A 2 -9.18 -3.66 -7.25
CA ARG A 2 -9.52 -2.24 -7.06
C ARG A 2 -8.58 -1.34 -7.87
N LEU A 3 -9.11 -0.40 -8.63
CA LEU A 3 -8.33 0.68 -9.24
C LEU A 3 -8.82 2.00 -8.65
N ASP A 4 -7.94 2.72 -7.98
CA ASP A 4 -8.28 3.98 -7.32
C ASP A 4 -7.49 5.13 -7.93
N ARG A 5 -8.20 6.09 -8.51
CA ARG A 5 -7.65 7.26 -9.20
C ARG A 5 -8.10 8.56 -8.55
N THR A 6 -8.40 8.52 -7.24
CA THR A 6 -8.82 9.69 -6.47
C THR A 6 -7.79 10.82 -6.59
N PHE A 7 -6.51 10.48 -6.46
CA PHE A 7 -5.42 11.40 -6.77
C PHE A 7 -5.16 11.42 -8.28
N ILE A 8 -5.18 12.63 -8.86
CA ILE A 8 -4.89 12.84 -10.28
C ILE A 8 -3.38 12.80 -10.48
N GLY A 9 -2.90 11.78 -11.18
CA GLY A 9 -1.51 11.66 -11.60
C GLY A 9 -1.25 12.19 -13.02
N SER A 10 0.01 12.40 -13.36
CA SER A 10 0.48 12.66 -14.73
C SER A 10 0.59 11.36 -15.55
N TYR A 11 -0.34 10.42 -15.34
CA TYR A 11 -0.35 9.10 -15.96
C TYR A 11 -1.74 8.47 -15.85
N GLU A 12 -2.00 7.50 -16.71
CA GLU A 12 -3.13 6.60 -16.63
C GLU A 12 -2.65 5.17 -16.36
N PHE A 13 -3.47 4.37 -15.70
CA PHE A 13 -3.19 2.94 -15.53
C PHE A 13 -4.47 2.14 -15.57
N GLU A 14 -4.38 0.96 -16.16
CA GLU A 14 -5.48 0.00 -16.26
C GLU A 14 -4.96 -1.41 -16.06
N VAL A 15 -5.88 -2.33 -15.77
CA VAL A 15 -5.55 -3.75 -15.72
C VAL A 15 -5.17 -4.16 -17.13
N GLY A 16 -3.93 -4.61 -17.27
CA GLY A 16 -3.43 -5.11 -18.54
C GLY A 16 -3.89 -6.54 -18.77
N GLU A 17 -4.12 -6.88 -20.03
CA GLU A 17 -4.14 -8.27 -20.46
C GLU A 17 -2.72 -8.70 -20.83
N TRP A 18 -2.46 -10.00 -20.72
CA TRP A 18 -1.21 -10.55 -21.24
C TRP A 18 -1.12 -10.28 -22.74
N PRO A 19 -0.07 -9.62 -23.24
CA PRO A 19 0.04 -9.36 -24.66
C PRO A 19 0.20 -10.70 -25.38
N GLY A 20 -0.70 -11.01 -26.31
CA GLY A 20 -0.61 -12.20 -27.17
C GLY A 20 0.61 -12.22 -28.12
N GLY A 21 1.48 -11.20 -28.04
CA GLY A 21 2.68 -11.01 -28.86
C GLY A 21 3.80 -10.29 -28.10
N ARG A 22 4.86 -9.87 -28.81
CA ARG A 22 5.98 -9.13 -28.22
C ARG A 22 5.52 -7.76 -27.71
N CYS A 23 5.63 -7.53 -26.40
CA CYS A 23 5.58 -6.19 -25.82
C CYS A 23 7.01 -5.71 -25.59
N ASP A 24 7.41 -4.63 -26.27
CA ASP A 24 8.79 -4.15 -26.26
C ASP A 24 9.17 -3.39 -24.97
N ARG A 25 8.20 -3.09 -24.09
CA ARG A 25 8.41 -2.42 -22.80
C ARG A 25 7.60 -3.11 -21.69
N MET A 26 8.08 -4.28 -21.30
CA MET A 26 7.52 -5.04 -20.19
C MET A 26 8.55 -5.14 -19.06
N PHE A 27 8.10 -4.89 -17.84
CA PHE A 27 8.91 -4.91 -16.62
C PHE A 27 8.31 -5.87 -15.62
N TRP A 28 9.15 -6.69 -15.00
CA TRP A 28 8.77 -7.68 -14.00
C TRP A 28 9.23 -7.23 -12.62
N TYR A 29 8.30 -7.21 -11.66
CA TYR A 29 8.54 -6.84 -10.28
C TYR A 29 8.39 -8.06 -9.37
N PRO A 30 9.27 -8.23 -8.37
CA PRO A 30 10.34 -7.31 -7.98
C PRO A 30 11.53 -7.32 -8.97
N GLY A 31 12.28 -6.22 -9.00
CA GLY A 31 13.54 -6.09 -9.74
C GLY A 31 13.48 -5.25 -11.02
N ALA A 32 12.28 -4.89 -11.50
CA ALA A 32 12.07 -4.20 -12.77
C ALA A 32 12.81 -4.88 -13.96
N ALA A 33 12.85 -6.21 -13.97
CA ALA A 33 13.56 -6.98 -14.99
C ALA A 33 12.82 -6.93 -16.34
N THR A 34 13.52 -6.95 -17.46
CA THR A 34 12.90 -6.92 -18.81
C THR A 34 12.96 -8.26 -19.54
N THR A 35 13.66 -9.24 -18.98
CA THR A 35 13.91 -10.55 -19.61
C THR A 35 12.99 -11.66 -19.11
N GLY A 36 12.14 -11.37 -18.13
CA GLY A 36 11.26 -12.34 -17.48
C GLY A 36 11.21 -12.13 -15.96
N GLY A 37 10.27 -12.83 -15.31
CA GLY A 37 10.08 -12.77 -13.87
C GLY A 37 9.04 -13.77 -13.41
N ARG A 38 8.40 -13.47 -12.27
CA ARG A 38 7.29 -14.28 -11.74
C ARG A 38 5.95 -13.68 -12.15
N ASP A 39 4.98 -14.55 -12.40
CA ASP A 39 3.62 -14.14 -12.74
C ASP A 39 2.95 -13.40 -11.58
N GLY A 40 2.04 -12.49 -11.92
CA GLY A 40 1.32 -11.68 -10.96
C GLY A 40 0.34 -10.72 -11.62
N LEU A 41 -0.01 -9.65 -10.91
CA LEU A 41 -0.92 -8.62 -11.44
C LEU A 41 -0.26 -7.92 -12.63
N VAL A 42 -0.96 -7.84 -13.76
CA VAL A 42 -0.51 -7.13 -14.95
C VAL A 42 -1.20 -5.77 -15.03
N LEU A 43 -0.43 -4.69 -15.17
CA LEU A 43 -0.94 -3.35 -15.40
C LEU A 43 -0.33 -2.75 -16.66
N SER A 44 -1.18 -2.06 -17.42
CA SER A 44 -0.75 -1.13 -18.46
C SER A 44 -0.68 0.26 -17.86
N ILE A 45 0.48 0.91 -18.00
CA ILE A 45 0.75 2.24 -17.43
C ILE A 45 1.16 3.17 -18.57
N SER A 46 0.43 4.27 -18.69
CA SER A 46 0.60 5.28 -19.75
C SER A 46 0.93 6.63 -19.11
N PRO A 47 2.22 6.98 -18.97
CA PRO A 47 2.59 8.30 -18.49
C PRO A 47 2.21 9.38 -19.50
N ALA A 48 1.90 10.59 -19.03
CA ALA A 48 1.61 11.75 -19.88
C ALA A 48 2.80 12.10 -20.78
N GLU A 49 4.02 11.87 -20.28
CA GLU A 49 5.27 12.00 -21.03
C GLU A 49 6.00 10.66 -21.07
N GLY A 50 6.41 10.22 -22.26
CA GLY A 50 7.11 8.96 -22.47
C GLY A 50 6.28 7.94 -23.25
N ARG A 51 6.63 6.65 -23.14
CA ARG A 51 5.87 5.58 -23.79
C ARG A 51 5.16 4.75 -22.74
N ALA A 52 3.97 4.27 -23.06
CA ALA A 52 3.29 3.26 -22.26
C ALA A 52 4.17 2.00 -22.07
N TRP A 53 3.93 1.30 -20.98
CA TRP A 53 4.64 0.08 -20.60
C TRP A 53 3.74 -0.86 -19.80
N LEU A 54 4.10 -2.14 -19.81
CA LEU A 54 3.43 -3.17 -19.02
C LEU A 54 4.28 -3.51 -17.78
N GLY A 55 3.65 -3.51 -16.61
CA GLY A 55 4.25 -4.04 -15.39
C GLY A 55 3.60 -5.37 -15.00
N VAL A 56 4.42 -6.37 -14.67
CA VAL A 56 3.98 -7.65 -14.10
C VAL A 56 4.46 -7.70 -12.66
N PHE A 57 3.52 -7.71 -11.71
CA PHE A 57 3.78 -7.52 -10.28
C PHE A 57 3.51 -8.81 -9.52
N ALA A 58 4.57 -9.57 -9.25
CA ALA A 58 4.46 -10.84 -8.54
C ALA A 58 4.11 -10.62 -7.06
N PRO A 59 3.24 -11.43 -6.46
CA PRO A 59 3.08 -11.41 -5.01
C PRO A 59 4.36 -11.96 -4.35
N GLN A 60 4.80 -11.32 -3.26
CA GLN A 60 6.00 -11.72 -2.52
C GLN A 60 5.67 -12.62 -1.33
N GLY A 61 4.43 -12.54 -0.85
CA GLY A 61 3.86 -13.39 0.19
C GLY A 61 2.51 -13.95 -0.22
N SER A 62 1.96 -14.78 0.67
CA SER A 62 0.59 -15.28 0.52
C SER A 62 -0.24 -14.71 1.67
N SER A 63 -1.09 -13.74 1.36
CA SER A 63 -2.12 -13.28 2.27
C SER A 63 -3.47 -13.75 1.76
N ALA A 64 -4.22 -14.49 2.57
CA ALA A 64 -5.58 -14.89 2.21
C ALA A 64 -6.55 -13.70 2.06
N ARG A 65 -6.19 -12.55 2.63
CA ARG A 65 -6.95 -11.29 2.59
C ARG A 65 -6.20 -10.19 1.81
N GLY A 66 -5.16 -10.55 1.06
CA GLY A 66 -4.27 -9.60 0.43
C GLY A 66 -4.97 -8.82 -0.68
N ALA A 67 -4.89 -7.49 -0.62
CA ALA A 67 -5.44 -6.64 -1.67
C ALA A 67 -4.74 -6.88 -3.01
N SER A 68 -5.52 -6.85 -4.10
CA SER A 68 -5.00 -6.81 -5.46
C SER A 68 -5.62 -5.63 -6.22
N GLY A 69 -4.78 -4.80 -6.82
CA GLY A 69 -5.23 -3.54 -7.43
C GLY A 69 -4.12 -2.53 -7.66
N ALA A 70 -4.51 -1.29 -7.93
CA ALA A 70 -3.59 -0.16 -7.99
C ALA A 70 -4.25 1.12 -7.52
N VAL A 71 -3.44 2.01 -6.94
CA VAL A 71 -3.86 3.28 -6.36
C VAL A 71 -2.90 4.37 -6.84
N ALA A 72 -3.43 5.48 -7.35
CA ALA A 72 -2.63 6.67 -7.61
C ALA A 72 -2.16 7.29 -6.28
N LEU A 73 -0.87 7.65 -6.18
CA LEU A 73 -0.36 8.30 -4.98
C LEU A 73 -0.43 9.83 -5.10
N PRO A 74 -0.43 10.56 -3.97
CA PRO A 74 -0.62 12.02 -3.97
C PRO A 74 0.52 12.80 -4.63
N ASP A 75 1.69 12.18 -4.83
CA ASP A 75 2.84 12.81 -5.48
C ASP A 75 2.71 12.99 -7.00
N GLN A 76 1.56 12.59 -7.58
CA GLN A 76 1.18 12.70 -8.99
C GLN A 76 2.08 11.95 -9.98
N ARG A 77 3.16 11.33 -9.51
CA ARG A 77 4.17 10.68 -10.36
C ARG A 77 4.18 9.17 -10.17
N THR A 78 3.83 8.71 -8.98
CA THR A 78 3.94 7.31 -8.61
C THR A 78 2.58 6.70 -8.33
N LEU A 79 2.45 5.42 -8.68
CA LEU A 79 1.32 4.60 -8.29
C LEU A 79 1.77 3.48 -7.36
N ALA A 80 0.90 3.09 -6.46
CA ALA A 80 1.03 1.88 -5.67
C ALA A 80 0.29 0.74 -6.36
N VAL A 81 0.98 -0.36 -6.63
CA VAL A 81 0.42 -1.59 -7.16
C VAL A 81 0.36 -2.62 -6.04
N LEU A 82 -0.83 -3.14 -5.80
CA LEU A 82 -1.09 -4.15 -4.80
C LEU A 82 -1.22 -5.51 -5.50
N SER A 83 -0.39 -6.46 -5.14
CA SER A 83 -0.42 -7.84 -5.66
C SER A 83 -0.51 -8.81 -4.50
N ASN A 84 -1.73 -9.30 -4.22
CA ASN A 84 -2.05 -10.17 -3.10
C ASN A 84 -1.46 -9.70 -1.74
N GLY A 85 -1.59 -8.39 -1.46
CA GLY A 85 -1.12 -7.76 -0.22
C GLY A 85 0.35 -7.32 -0.22
N THR A 86 1.13 -7.63 -1.26
CA THR A 86 2.41 -6.96 -1.53
C THR A 86 2.15 -5.60 -2.15
N VAL A 87 2.83 -4.55 -1.69
CA VAL A 87 2.76 -3.22 -2.29
C VAL A 87 4.05 -2.93 -3.03
N TYR A 88 3.92 -2.47 -4.26
CA TYR A 88 4.99 -1.88 -5.06
C TYR A 88 4.66 -0.41 -5.30
N ARG A 89 5.59 0.50 -5.03
CA ARG A 89 5.47 1.88 -5.50
C ARG A 89 6.38 2.05 -6.70
N VAL A 90 5.85 2.53 -7.82
CA VAL A 90 6.59 2.68 -9.07
C VAL A 90 6.37 4.06 -9.65
N ALA A 91 7.41 4.66 -10.23
CA ALA A 91 7.26 5.87 -11.02
C ALA A 91 6.66 5.55 -12.39
N ALA A 92 5.60 6.25 -12.78
CA ALA A 92 4.91 5.98 -14.04
C ALA A 92 5.77 6.35 -15.27
N ASP A 93 6.65 7.34 -15.13
CA ASP A 93 7.56 7.85 -16.16
C ASP A 93 8.88 7.05 -16.23
N ASP A 94 9.29 6.42 -15.14
CA ASP A 94 10.53 5.63 -15.06
C ASP A 94 10.33 4.29 -14.33
N PRO A 95 10.05 3.19 -15.07
CA PRO A 95 9.72 1.89 -14.48
C PRO A 95 10.82 1.27 -13.62
N VAL A 96 12.07 1.71 -13.77
CA VAL A 96 13.19 1.21 -12.94
C VAL A 96 13.31 1.94 -11.60
N GLN A 97 12.57 3.05 -11.42
CA GLN A 97 12.42 3.74 -10.14
C GLN A 97 11.24 3.16 -9.39
N TRP A 98 11.52 2.26 -8.46
CA TRP A 98 10.51 1.56 -7.69
C TRP A 98 11.00 1.19 -6.28
N GLU A 99 10.06 0.90 -5.40
CA GLU A 99 10.29 0.36 -4.07
C GLU A 99 9.20 -0.66 -3.69
N GLU A 100 9.51 -1.55 -2.74
CA GLU A 100 8.61 -2.55 -2.17
C GLU A 100 8.36 -2.20 -0.70
N PRO A 101 7.46 -1.26 -0.39
CA PRO A 101 7.28 -0.79 0.98
C PRO A 101 6.61 -1.80 1.90
N SER A 102 5.91 -2.79 1.35
CA SER A 102 5.23 -3.82 2.12
C SER A 102 5.29 -5.19 1.44
N VAL A 103 5.58 -6.22 2.24
CA VAL A 103 5.70 -7.60 1.79
C VAL A 103 4.56 -8.45 2.36
N GLY A 104 3.40 -8.42 1.70
CA GLY A 104 2.36 -9.45 1.87
C GLY A 104 1.45 -9.28 3.09
N GLY A 105 1.17 -8.04 3.52
CA GLY A 105 0.33 -7.76 4.68
C GLY A 105 -0.87 -6.85 4.41
N VAL A 106 -0.90 -6.16 3.27
CA VAL A 106 -1.89 -5.10 3.05
C VAL A 106 -3.24 -5.69 2.67
N THR A 107 -4.24 -5.41 3.50
CA THR A 107 -5.60 -5.93 3.33
C THR A 107 -6.50 -5.01 2.50
N ASP A 108 -6.35 -3.69 2.66
CA ASP A 108 -7.00 -2.68 1.82
C ASP A 108 -6.25 -1.33 1.93
N PRO A 109 -6.10 -0.56 0.83
CA PRO A 109 -5.70 0.83 0.92
C PRO A 109 -6.86 1.72 1.40
N VAL A 110 -6.55 2.65 2.32
CA VAL A 110 -7.46 3.71 2.75
C VAL A 110 -7.01 5.03 2.12
N ILE A 111 -7.95 5.73 1.47
CA ILE A 111 -7.70 7.01 0.81
C ILE A 111 -8.24 8.12 1.70
N ALA A 112 -7.36 8.99 2.18
CA ALA A 112 -7.71 10.19 2.93
C ALA A 112 -7.43 11.42 2.05
N GLU A 113 -8.36 11.68 1.12
CA GLU A 113 -8.26 12.76 0.11
C GLU A 113 -8.02 14.13 0.74
N ASP A 114 -8.79 14.48 1.78
CA ASP A 114 -8.68 15.76 2.49
C ASP A 114 -7.30 16.01 3.15
N LEU A 115 -6.48 14.96 3.30
CA LEU A 115 -5.15 15.02 3.89
C LEU A 115 -4.03 14.75 2.87
N ASP A 116 -4.37 14.52 1.60
CA ASP A 116 -3.42 14.05 0.59
C ASP A 116 -2.64 12.81 1.06
N LEU A 117 -3.34 11.81 1.62
CA LEU A 117 -2.74 10.57 2.12
C LEU A 117 -3.36 9.32 1.50
N VAL A 118 -2.50 8.34 1.19
CA VAL A 118 -2.86 6.94 0.94
C VAL A 118 -2.24 6.10 2.05
N LEU A 119 -3.08 5.31 2.71
CA LEU A 119 -2.70 4.46 3.83
C LEU A 119 -2.71 3.00 3.40
N PHE A 120 -1.67 2.25 3.75
CA PHE A 120 -1.61 0.81 3.59
C PHE A 120 -1.71 0.15 4.97
N VAL A 121 -2.84 -0.50 5.24
CA VAL A 121 -3.10 -1.18 6.50
C VAL A 121 -2.61 -2.62 6.39
N GLU A 122 -1.52 -2.91 7.09
CA GLU A 122 -0.97 -4.25 7.25
C GLU A 122 -1.61 -4.98 8.43
N TYR A 123 -1.15 -6.20 8.75
CA TYR A 123 -1.64 -6.98 9.90
C TYR A 123 -1.37 -6.36 11.27
N THR A 124 -0.33 -5.52 11.39
CA THR A 124 0.04 -4.91 12.68
C THR A 124 0.44 -3.45 12.57
N THR A 125 0.76 -2.94 11.38
CA THR A 125 1.23 -1.56 11.18
C THR A 125 0.43 -0.85 10.10
N VAL A 126 0.56 0.48 10.04
CA VAL A 126 0.02 1.30 8.96
C VAL A 126 1.13 2.15 8.35
N LEU A 127 1.25 2.12 7.02
CA LEU A 127 2.13 3.01 6.26
C LEU A 127 1.31 4.12 5.62
N ALA A 128 1.80 5.35 5.64
CA ALA A 128 1.14 6.49 5.00
C ALA A 128 2.03 7.15 3.95
N TYR A 129 1.50 7.33 2.76
CA TYR A 129 2.14 8.03 1.65
C TYR A 129 1.41 9.33 1.35
N GLY A 130 2.15 10.43 1.27
CA GLY A 130 1.66 11.73 0.83
C GLY A 130 2.45 12.27 -0.37
N CYS A 131 2.28 13.56 -0.66
CA CYS A 131 2.92 14.22 -1.81
C CYS A 131 4.46 14.17 -1.78
N GLY A 132 5.06 14.00 -0.60
CA GLY A 132 6.50 13.89 -0.40
C GLY A 132 7.05 12.45 -0.38
N GLY A 133 6.22 11.44 -0.67
CA GLY A 133 6.54 10.03 -0.46
C GLY A 133 6.05 9.52 0.90
N LEU A 134 6.82 8.65 1.56
CA LEU A 134 6.46 8.10 2.87
C LEU A 134 6.35 9.22 3.92
N ALA A 135 5.13 9.49 4.37
CA ALA A 135 4.85 10.51 5.38
C ALA A 135 5.14 10.01 6.80
N TRP A 136 4.69 8.79 7.10
CA TRP A 136 4.97 8.11 8.37
C TRP A 136 4.70 6.60 8.26
N HIS A 137 5.26 5.86 9.22
CA HIS A 137 5.02 4.43 9.44
C HIS A 137 4.83 4.22 10.94
N THR A 138 3.77 3.53 11.33
CA THR A 138 3.52 3.27 12.75
C THR A 138 4.46 2.19 13.29
N GLU A 139 4.75 2.23 14.58
CA GLU A 139 5.11 0.99 15.30
C GLU A 139 3.94 -0.01 15.23
N PRO A 140 4.15 -1.30 15.54
CA PRO A 140 3.05 -2.26 15.68
C PRO A 140 1.97 -1.73 16.63
N LEU A 141 0.73 -1.71 16.15
CA LEU A 141 -0.45 -1.20 16.86
C LEU A 141 -1.22 -2.32 17.56
N VAL A 142 -1.18 -3.54 17.02
CA VAL A 142 -1.87 -4.74 17.52
C VAL A 142 -0.93 -5.94 17.43
N TRP A 143 -1.35 -7.07 18.02
CA TRP A 143 -0.59 -8.32 17.88
C TRP A 143 -0.82 -8.98 16.52
N ASP A 144 -2.04 -8.88 15.98
CA ASP A 144 -2.41 -9.39 14.66
C ASP A 144 -3.77 -8.79 14.22
N ASP A 145 -4.24 -9.18 13.02
CA ASP A 145 -5.59 -8.95 12.52
C ASP A 145 -6.02 -7.46 12.47
N LEU A 146 -5.06 -6.54 12.32
CA LEU A 146 -5.36 -5.11 12.15
C LEU A 146 -6.26 -4.87 10.93
N GLN A 147 -7.35 -4.13 11.15
CA GLN A 147 -8.34 -3.81 10.14
C GLN A 147 -8.78 -2.36 10.26
N ALA A 148 -8.94 -1.70 9.12
CA ALA A 148 -9.60 -0.40 9.06
C ALA A 148 -11.11 -0.54 9.04
N LEU A 149 -11.77 0.22 9.92
CA LEU A 149 -13.22 0.23 10.04
C LEU A 149 -13.84 1.39 9.28
N ARG A 150 -13.35 2.61 9.53
CA ARG A 150 -13.88 3.83 8.91
C ARG A 150 -12.93 5.01 9.07
N LEU A 151 -12.95 5.90 8.08
CA LEU A 151 -12.26 7.18 8.10
C LEU A 151 -13.23 8.30 8.51
N GLU A 152 -12.85 9.13 9.48
CA GLU A 152 -13.60 10.32 9.89
C GLU A 152 -12.66 11.52 10.05
N GLY A 153 -12.63 12.41 9.05
CA GLY A 153 -11.73 13.55 9.06
C GLY A 153 -10.27 13.11 9.11
N ASP A 154 -9.55 13.49 10.16
CA ASP A 154 -8.15 13.11 10.40
C ASP A 154 -7.97 11.93 11.35
N VAL A 155 -9.03 11.15 11.57
CA VAL A 155 -9.01 9.96 12.43
C VAL A 155 -9.40 8.72 11.63
N LEU A 156 -8.53 7.71 11.66
CA LEU A 156 -8.85 6.37 11.18
C LEU A 156 -9.25 5.49 12.37
N HIS A 157 -10.48 4.98 12.34
CA HIS A 157 -10.96 4.00 13.30
C HIS A 157 -10.54 2.60 12.85
N LEU A 158 -9.94 1.85 13.77
CA LEU A 158 -9.31 0.56 13.53
C LEU A 158 -9.81 -0.45 14.57
N GLU A 159 -9.62 -1.72 14.27
CA GLU A 159 -9.65 -2.80 15.26
C GLU A 159 -8.51 -3.78 15.01
N GLY A 160 -8.14 -4.56 16.02
CA GLY A 160 -7.26 -5.71 15.84
C GLY A 160 -7.09 -6.50 17.12
N PHE A 161 -6.34 -7.59 17.04
CA PHE A 161 -6.22 -8.56 18.11
C PHE A 161 -5.26 -8.10 19.23
N ASP A 162 -5.76 -8.11 20.46
CA ASP A 162 -5.00 -7.90 21.70
C ASP A 162 -4.76 -9.26 22.37
N ALA A 163 -3.54 -9.79 22.28
CA ALA A 163 -3.22 -11.10 22.85
C ALA A 163 -3.38 -11.17 24.40
N PRO A 164 -2.93 -10.18 25.19
CA PRO A 164 -3.24 -10.08 26.62
C PRO A 164 -4.73 -10.19 26.99
N LEU A 165 -5.61 -9.53 26.23
CA LEU A 165 -7.06 -9.58 26.47
C LEU A 165 -7.75 -10.75 25.76
N ASN A 166 -7.06 -11.35 24.78
CA ASN A 166 -7.56 -12.41 23.92
C ASN A 166 -8.88 -12.02 23.22
N GLU A 167 -8.94 -10.80 22.70
CA GLU A 167 -10.10 -10.25 22.01
C GLU A 167 -9.70 -9.28 20.89
N ILE A 168 -10.64 -8.96 20.01
CA ILE A 168 -10.50 -7.87 19.03
C ILE A 168 -10.92 -6.58 19.73
N VAL A 169 -10.03 -5.59 19.76
CA VAL A 169 -10.29 -4.30 20.41
C VAL A 169 -10.31 -3.15 19.40
N PRO A 170 -11.28 -2.23 19.50
CA PRO A 170 -11.31 -1.03 18.67
C PRO A 170 -10.40 0.07 19.23
N PHE A 171 -9.82 0.86 18.36
CA PHE A 171 -9.02 2.05 18.71
C PHE A 171 -8.96 3.03 17.53
N SER A 172 -8.26 4.16 17.71
CA SER A 172 -8.18 5.22 16.72
C SER A 172 -6.75 5.64 16.43
N LEU A 173 -6.46 5.96 15.16
CA LEU A 173 -5.18 6.45 14.68
C LEU A 173 -5.35 7.89 14.18
N ASP A 174 -4.55 8.81 14.72
CA ASP A 174 -4.41 10.17 14.24
C ASP A 174 -3.59 10.17 12.94
N LEU A 175 -4.20 10.62 11.83
CA LEU A 175 -3.60 10.56 10.50
C LEU A 175 -2.56 11.66 10.23
N ARG A 176 -2.57 12.74 11.02
CA ARG A 176 -1.56 13.80 10.89
C ARG A 176 -0.22 13.35 11.48
N THR A 177 -0.28 12.48 12.48
CA THR A 177 0.90 12.09 13.27
C THR A 177 1.27 10.61 13.16
N GLY A 178 0.36 9.77 12.67
CA GLY A 178 0.53 8.31 12.68
C GLY A 178 0.53 7.71 14.09
N ARG A 179 -0.09 8.39 15.07
CA ARG A 179 -0.09 7.96 16.49
C ARG A 179 -1.43 7.42 16.92
N SER A 180 -1.40 6.34 17.69
CA SER A 180 -2.56 5.74 18.34
C SER A 180 -2.26 5.55 19.83
N PRO A 181 -2.57 6.53 20.70
CA PRO A 181 -2.29 6.46 22.14
C PRO A 181 -2.95 5.25 22.83
N ASP A 182 -4.08 4.80 22.27
CA ASP A 182 -4.90 3.71 22.82
C ASP A 182 -4.70 2.39 22.05
N ALA A 183 -3.64 2.28 21.22
CA ALA A 183 -3.32 1.04 20.54
C ALA A 183 -3.03 -0.09 21.56
N PRO A 184 -3.56 -1.31 21.36
CA PRO A 184 -3.39 -2.41 22.31
C PRO A 184 -1.96 -2.96 22.38
N TYR A 185 -1.17 -2.80 21.32
CA TYR A 185 0.21 -3.26 21.34
C TYR A 185 1.07 -2.32 22.19
N PRO A 186 1.73 -2.85 23.24
CA PRO A 186 2.55 -2.03 24.12
C PRO A 186 3.92 -1.80 23.47
N GLY A 187 3.98 -1.01 22.41
CA GLY A 187 5.23 -0.41 21.94
C GLY A 187 5.85 0.37 23.10
N ARG A 188 6.90 -0.19 23.72
CA ARG A 188 7.59 0.30 24.93
C ARG A 188 6.67 1.05 25.92
N ARG A 189 5.87 0.33 26.71
CA ARG A 189 5.51 0.88 28.02
C ARG A 189 6.81 1.04 28.81
N VAL A 190 7.31 2.27 28.93
CA VAL A 190 8.32 2.60 29.95
C VAL A 190 7.70 2.11 31.25
N ARG A 191 8.23 1.02 31.81
CA ARG A 191 7.89 0.60 33.16
C ARG A 191 8.16 1.80 34.05
N ARG A 192 7.11 2.46 34.54
CA ARG A 192 7.25 3.22 35.77
C ARG A 192 7.58 2.20 36.84
N VAL A 193 8.87 2.13 37.19
CA VAL A 193 9.31 1.49 38.41
C VAL A 193 8.77 2.39 39.53
N ASN A 194 7.82 1.87 40.30
CA ASN A 194 7.43 2.46 41.59
C ASN A 194 8.59 2.32 42.58
#